data_AF-A0A962IDY6-F1
#
_entry.id   AF-A0A962IDY6-F1
#
_cell.length_a   1.000
_cell.length_b   1.000
_cell.length_c   1.000
_cell.angle_alpha   90.00
_cell.angle_beta   90.00
_cell.angle_gamma   90.00
#
_symmetry.space_group_name_H-M   'P 1'
#
loop_
_entity.id
_entity.type
_entity.pdbx_description
1 polymer ?
#
loop_
_entity_poly.entity_id
_entity_poly.type
_entity_poly.pdbx_seq_one_letter_code
_entity_poly.pdbx_strand_id
1 'polypeptide(L)'
;LSGVKLRAPTRTTTTLFTELGATPIGMPVPAVPEALSKGVIDAAVIPWEVTAALKVSELVSNHTEFPDNALYTTAFIFAMNKGTYDKLPDDLKKVIDDNSGLAFSAFAGKTQAAYDEPSREIAVKRGNNIIELSAEEVQEWKDASQKTIDDWVKEMDGKGLEGSKMLQRARELIAEETEAQGEEKSEAEAETPAQTEEKAEAEAEETKAKTE
;
A
#
# COMPACT_ATOMS: atom_id res chain seq x y z
N LEU A 1 9.19 -19.24 -7.72
CA LEU A 1 9.76 -18.25 -8.68
C LEU A 1 11.19 -18.59 -9.12
N SER A 2 11.52 -19.88 -9.28
CA SER A 2 12.91 -20.35 -9.43
C SER A 2 13.64 -19.66 -10.59
N GLY A 3 14.71 -18.91 -10.28
CA GLY A 3 15.59 -18.30 -11.27
C GLY A 3 15.08 -17.00 -11.92
N VAL A 4 13.88 -16.51 -11.55
CA VAL A 4 13.36 -15.22 -12.05
C VAL A 4 14.16 -14.06 -11.46
N LYS A 5 14.74 -13.19 -12.29
CA LYS A 5 15.36 -11.94 -11.81
C LYS A 5 14.26 -10.93 -11.47
N LEU A 6 13.96 -10.77 -10.18
CA LEU A 6 12.79 -10.05 -9.72
C LEU A 6 13.17 -8.73 -9.05
N ARG A 7 12.67 -7.61 -9.53
CA ARG A 7 12.83 -6.33 -8.83
C ARG A 7 11.95 -6.32 -7.58
N ALA A 8 12.55 -5.92 -6.44
CA ALA A 8 11.83 -5.64 -5.19
C ALA A 8 12.29 -4.31 -4.57
N PRO A 9 11.42 -3.59 -3.82
CA PRO A 9 11.72 -2.24 -3.35
C PRO A 9 12.62 -2.16 -2.10
N THR A 10 12.67 -3.20 -1.26
CA THR A 10 13.27 -3.13 0.09
C THR A 10 14.04 -4.40 0.44
N ARG A 11 14.91 -4.34 1.46
CA ARG A 11 15.63 -5.53 1.96
C ARG A 11 14.67 -6.65 2.36
N THR A 12 13.59 -6.34 3.09
CA THR A 12 12.59 -7.32 3.52
C THR A 12 11.95 -8.03 2.34
N THR A 13 11.56 -7.29 1.30
CA THR A 13 10.96 -7.88 0.11
C THR A 13 11.96 -8.65 -0.73
N THR A 14 13.23 -8.20 -0.81
CA THR A 14 14.28 -9.02 -1.43
C THR A 14 14.49 -10.35 -0.68
N THR A 15 14.50 -10.35 0.66
CA THR A 15 14.59 -11.60 1.44
C THR A 15 13.42 -12.54 1.14
N LEU A 16 12.19 -12.01 1.16
CA LEU A 16 10.99 -12.76 0.81
C LEU A 16 11.12 -13.46 -0.54
N PHE A 17 11.46 -12.72 -1.59
CA PHE A 17 11.53 -13.30 -2.92
C PHE A 17 12.73 -14.24 -3.12
N THR A 18 13.82 -14.07 -2.37
CA THR A 18 14.90 -15.09 -2.31
C THR A 18 14.36 -16.41 -1.76
N GLU A 19 13.58 -16.39 -0.68
CA GLU A 19 13.02 -17.61 -0.09
C GLU A 19 11.99 -18.28 -1.00
N LEU A 20 11.27 -17.49 -1.80
CA LEU A 20 10.36 -17.97 -2.85
C LEU A 20 11.08 -18.43 -4.14
N GLY A 21 12.42 -18.44 -4.12
CA GLY A 21 13.29 -18.97 -5.17
C GLY A 21 13.66 -18.00 -6.30
N ALA A 22 13.26 -16.73 -6.21
CA ALA A 22 13.67 -15.72 -7.18
C ALA A 22 15.14 -15.31 -6.97
N THR A 23 15.70 -14.61 -7.95
CA THR A 23 16.97 -13.87 -7.83
C THR A 23 16.63 -12.37 -7.72
N PRO A 24 16.40 -11.84 -6.50
CA PRO A 24 15.87 -10.50 -6.35
C PRO A 24 16.94 -9.43 -6.58
N ILE A 25 16.54 -8.31 -7.18
CA ILE A 25 17.38 -7.14 -7.43
C ILE A 25 16.71 -5.92 -6.79
N GLY A 26 17.37 -5.33 -5.79
CA GLY A 26 16.90 -4.15 -5.10
C GLY A 26 17.14 -2.88 -5.93
N MET A 27 16.08 -2.15 -6.29
CA MET A 27 16.18 -0.86 -6.98
C MET A 27 14.92 0.00 -6.78
N PRO A 28 15.05 1.35 -6.82
CA PRO A 28 13.90 2.25 -6.73
C PRO A 28 12.95 2.08 -7.93
N VAL A 29 11.66 2.36 -7.72
CA VAL A 29 10.62 2.08 -8.72
C VAL A 29 10.82 2.78 -10.07
N PRO A 30 11.36 4.03 -10.16
CA PRO A 30 11.57 4.67 -11.45
C PRO A 30 12.59 3.98 -12.37
N ALA A 31 13.44 3.10 -11.82
CA ALA A 31 14.41 2.33 -12.60
C ALA A 31 13.80 1.08 -13.28
N VAL A 32 12.57 0.69 -12.90
CA VAL A 32 11.92 -0.54 -13.38
C VAL A 32 11.75 -0.57 -14.91
N PRO A 33 11.27 0.50 -15.59
CA PRO A 33 11.07 0.45 -17.04
C PRO A 33 12.37 0.16 -17.80
N GLU A 34 13.44 0.89 -17.46
CA GLU A 34 14.75 0.69 -18.08
C GLU A 34 15.31 -0.71 -17.81
N ALA A 35 15.19 -1.19 -16.57
CA ALA A 35 15.68 -2.50 -16.18
C ALA A 35 14.93 -3.65 -16.89
N LEU A 36 13.61 -3.54 -17.06
CA LEU A 36 12.81 -4.47 -17.88
C LEU A 36 13.23 -4.40 -19.35
N SER A 37 13.28 -3.21 -19.94
CA SER A 37 13.63 -3.04 -21.35
C SER A 37 15.03 -3.54 -21.70
N LYS A 38 15.98 -3.45 -20.77
CA LYS A 38 17.36 -3.96 -20.94
C LYS A 38 17.52 -5.43 -20.53
N GLY A 39 16.48 -6.10 -20.05
CA GLY A 39 16.54 -7.49 -19.58
C GLY A 39 17.38 -7.70 -18.32
N VAL A 40 17.61 -6.64 -17.54
CA VAL A 40 18.30 -6.72 -16.24
C VAL A 40 17.42 -7.47 -15.24
N ILE A 41 16.12 -7.22 -15.29
CA ILE A 41 15.09 -7.93 -14.52
C ILE A 41 14.08 -8.57 -15.48
N ASP A 42 13.53 -9.70 -15.07
CA ASP A 42 12.48 -10.41 -15.81
C ASP A 42 11.09 -10.06 -15.28
N ALA A 43 11.00 -9.64 -14.01
CA ALA A 43 9.76 -9.29 -13.33
C ALA A 43 9.97 -8.16 -12.33
N ALA A 44 8.90 -7.48 -11.94
CA ALA A 44 8.88 -6.53 -10.84
C ALA A 44 7.65 -6.75 -9.97
N VAL A 45 7.82 -6.57 -8.66
CA VAL A 45 6.70 -6.57 -7.71
C VAL A 45 6.37 -5.13 -7.34
N ILE A 46 5.17 -4.69 -7.70
CA ILE A 46 4.66 -3.32 -7.56
C ILE A 46 3.13 -3.37 -7.43
N PRO A 47 2.49 -2.43 -6.71
CA PRO A 47 1.04 -2.27 -6.72
C PRO A 47 0.56 -1.82 -8.11
N TRP A 48 -0.74 -1.93 -8.38
CA TRP A 48 -1.30 -1.59 -9.68
C TRP A 48 -1.21 -0.09 -9.98
N GLU A 49 -1.46 0.78 -9.01
CA GLU A 49 -1.51 2.24 -9.13
C GLU A 49 -0.30 2.85 -9.85
N VAL A 50 0.90 2.31 -9.63
CA VAL A 50 2.14 2.86 -10.20
C VAL A 50 2.39 2.36 -11.63
N THR A 51 1.72 1.28 -12.06
CA THR A 51 1.95 0.64 -13.36
C THR A 51 1.60 1.56 -14.53
N ALA A 52 0.58 2.41 -14.38
CA ALA A 52 0.16 3.37 -15.40
C ALA A 52 1.23 4.44 -15.63
N ALA A 53 1.73 5.07 -14.55
CA ALA A 53 2.75 6.11 -14.62
C ALA A 53 4.08 5.61 -15.23
N LEU A 54 4.42 4.34 -14.96
CA LEU A 54 5.64 3.70 -15.45
C LEU A 54 5.45 2.93 -16.75
N LYS A 55 4.23 2.88 -17.30
CA LYS A 55 3.86 2.12 -18.50
C LYS A 55 4.26 0.64 -18.42
N VAL A 56 4.22 0.05 -17.22
CA VAL A 56 4.69 -1.33 -17.00
C VAL A 56 3.86 -2.33 -17.81
N SER A 57 2.57 -2.08 -17.98
CA SER A 57 1.66 -2.89 -18.80
C SER A 57 2.02 -2.93 -20.29
N GLU A 58 2.93 -2.07 -20.75
CA GLU A 58 3.51 -2.13 -22.11
C GLU A 58 4.77 -3.01 -22.19
N LEU A 59 5.42 -3.24 -21.05
CA LEU A 59 6.71 -3.94 -20.93
C LEU A 59 6.57 -5.39 -20.49
N VAL A 60 5.45 -5.74 -19.84
CA VAL A 60 5.13 -7.09 -19.39
C VAL A 60 3.73 -7.50 -19.82
N SER A 61 3.53 -8.80 -20.04
CA SER A 61 2.25 -9.36 -20.49
C SER A 61 1.59 -10.29 -19.49
N ASN A 62 2.23 -10.58 -18.35
CA ASN A 62 1.68 -11.44 -17.30
C ASN A 62 1.69 -10.68 -15.97
N HIS A 63 0.59 -10.79 -15.24
CA HIS A 63 0.38 -10.19 -13.93
C HIS A 63 -0.23 -11.25 -13.03
N THR A 64 0.30 -11.42 -11.83
CA THR A 64 -0.28 -12.34 -10.82
C THR A 64 -0.72 -11.50 -9.63
N GLU A 65 -1.98 -11.63 -9.25
CA GLU A 65 -2.58 -10.86 -8.17
C GLU A 65 -3.28 -11.75 -7.14
N PHE A 66 -3.57 -11.15 -5.99
CA PHE A 66 -4.15 -11.79 -4.82
C PHE A 66 -5.48 -11.06 -4.55
N PRO A 67 -6.61 -11.48 -5.13
CA PRO A 67 -7.84 -10.67 -5.11
C PRO A 67 -8.31 -10.27 -3.71
N ASP A 68 -8.26 -11.22 -2.76
CA ASP A 68 -8.75 -11.03 -1.39
C ASP A 68 -7.62 -10.88 -0.36
N ASN A 69 -6.35 -10.77 -0.80
CA ASN A 69 -5.19 -10.73 0.10
C ASN A 69 -4.11 -9.80 -0.45
N ALA A 70 -3.18 -9.35 0.38
CA ALA A 70 -1.98 -8.65 -0.08
C ALA A 70 -0.75 -9.54 0.07
N LEU A 71 0.06 -9.68 -0.99
CA LEU A 71 1.35 -10.37 -0.90
C LEU A 71 2.32 -9.61 0.02
N TYR A 72 2.40 -8.30 -0.15
CA TYR A 72 3.17 -7.40 0.70
C TYR A 72 2.71 -5.95 0.49
N THR A 73 3.13 -5.06 1.38
CA THR A 73 3.15 -3.62 1.13
C THR A 73 4.45 -3.01 1.67
N THR A 74 4.71 -1.75 1.36
CA THR A 74 5.84 -0.99 1.93
C THR A 74 5.33 0.30 2.55
N ALA A 75 5.89 0.69 3.68
CA ALA A 75 5.57 1.97 4.30
C ALA A 75 6.10 3.13 3.45
N PHE A 76 5.26 4.12 3.20
CA PHE A 76 5.65 5.42 2.65
C PHE A 76 5.76 6.43 3.79
N ILE A 77 6.82 7.24 3.78
CA ILE A 77 7.06 8.26 4.80
C ILE A 77 6.90 9.63 4.15
N PHE A 78 5.81 10.32 4.50
CA PHE A 78 5.64 11.74 4.17
C PHE A 78 6.16 12.58 5.34
N ALA A 79 7.35 13.16 5.19
CA ALA A 79 8.07 13.82 6.27
C ALA A 79 8.44 15.26 5.94
N MET A 80 8.36 16.12 6.96
CA MET A 80 8.84 17.50 6.92
C MET A 80 10.14 17.65 7.72
N ASN A 81 11.04 18.52 7.26
CA ASN A 81 12.23 18.86 8.04
C ASN A 81 11.81 19.52 9.36
N LYS A 82 12.25 18.96 10.50
CA LYS A 82 11.90 19.47 11.84
C LYS A 82 12.33 20.93 12.06
N GLY A 83 13.53 21.31 11.63
CA GLY A 83 14.02 22.67 11.79
C GLY A 83 13.26 23.70 10.95
N THR A 84 12.70 23.29 9.81
CA THR A 84 11.79 24.13 9.02
C THR A 84 10.43 24.25 9.70
N TYR A 85 9.86 23.13 10.16
CA TYR A 85 8.58 23.12 10.89
C TYR A 85 8.65 23.99 12.15
N ASP A 86 9.70 23.84 12.96
CA ASP A 86 9.84 24.57 14.23
C ASP A 86 9.90 26.10 14.04
N LYS A 87 10.32 26.58 12.85
CA LYS A 87 10.38 28.00 12.47
C LYS A 87 9.06 28.55 11.91
N LEU A 88 8.09 27.71 11.62
CA LEU A 88 6.77 28.18 11.18
C LEU A 88 6.10 28.95 12.33
N PRO A 89 5.39 30.04 12.02
CA PRO A 89 4.43 30.65 12.95
C PRO A 89 3.35 29.63 13.37
N ASP A 90 2.76 29.83 14.55
CA ASP A 90 1.87 28.83 15.16
C ASP A 90 0.60 28.56 14.35
N ASP A 91 0.08 29.57 13.64
CA ASP A 91 -1.06 29.42 12.73
C ASP A 91 -0.72 28.50 11.54
N LEU A 92 0.48 28.60 10.97
CA LEU A 92 0.93 27.72 9.90
C LEU A 92 1.31 26.32 10.39
N LYS A 93 1.85 26.18 11.61
CA LYS A 93 2.04 24.86 12.23
C LYS A 93 0.72 24.14 12.38
N LYS A 94 -0.30 24.84 12.88
CA LYS A 94 -1.65 24.29 13.00
C LYS A 94 -2.19 23.78 11.66
N VAL A 95 -2.00 24.52 10.56
CA VAL A 95 -2.42 24.04 9.23
C VAL A 95 -1.71 22.73 8.85
N ILE A 96 -0.40 22.60 9.13
CA ILE A 96 0.33 21.35 8.87
C ILE A 96 -0.19 20.22 9.75
N ASP A 97 -0.39 20.45 11.04
CA ASP A 97 -0.85 19.44 12.00
C ASP A 97 -2.26 18.96 11.66
N ASP A 98 -3.17 19.88 11.29
CA ASP A 98 -4.54 19.58 10.87
C ASP A 98 -4.59 18.75 9.58
N ASN A 99 -3.52 18.74 8.77
CA ASN A 99 -3.39 17.97 7.52
C ASN A 99 -2.37 16.82 7.62
N SER A 100 -2.03 16.40 8.84
CA SER A 100 -1.07 15.32 9.11
C SER A 100 -1.71 14.19 9.93
N GLY A 101 -0.90 13.23 10.40
CA GLY A 101 -1.35 12.20 11.35
C GLY A 101 -2.24 11.11 10.75
N LEU A 102 -3.12 10.55 11.58
CA LEU A 102 -3.92 9.38 11.23
C LEU A 102 -4.88 9.65 10.07
N ALA A 103 -5.59 10.78 10.10
CA ALA A 103 -6.53 11.16 9.04
C ALA A 103 -5.84 11.29 7.67
N PHE A 104 -4.68 11.94 7.62
CA PHE A 104 -3.89 12.02 6.38
C PHE A 104 -3.38 10.64 5.94
N SER A 105 -2.95 9.80 6.87
CA SER A 105 -2.49 8.44 6.56
C SER A 105 -3.59 7.59 5.95
N ALA A 106 -4.80 7.64 6.49
CA ALA A 106 -5.98 6.98 5.94
C ALA A 106 -6.36 7.54 4.57
N PHE A 107 -6.38 8.87 4.42
CA PHE A 107 -6.62 9.54 3.14
C PHE A 107 -5.63 9.11 2.07
N ALA A 108 -4.32 9.10 2.38
CA ALA A 108 -3.27 8.72 1.45
C ALA A 108 -3.39 7.25 1.03
N GLY A 109 -3.65 6.34 1.98
CA GLY A 109 -3.86 4.92 1.71
C GLY A 109 -5.08 4.66 0.83
N LYS A 110 -6.25 5.24 1.18
CA LYS A 110 -7.48 5.17 0.37
C LYS A 110 -7.25 5.72 -1.04
N THR A 111 -6.56 6.86 -1.15
CA THR A 111 -6.21 7.47 -2.45
C THR A 111 -5.34 6.55 -3.29
N GLN A 112 -4.29 5.95 -2.72
CA GLN A 112 -3.40 5.05 -3.45
C GLN A 112 -4.15 3.81 -3.95
N ALA A 113 -4.93 3.16 -3.08
CA ALA A 113 -5.72 1.98 -3.45
C ALA A 113 -6.75 2.27 -4.55
N ALA A 114 -7.37 3.46 -4.54
CA ALA A 114 -8.34 3.86 -5.58
C ALA A 114 -7.74 3.95 -7.00
N TYR A 115 -6.41 4.04 -7.14
CA TYR A 115 -5.74 4.04 -8.44
C TYR A 115 -5.33 2.65 -8.94
N ASP A 116 -5.50 1.60 -8.13
CA ASP A 116 -5.18 0.22 -8.53
C ASP A 116 -6.10 -0.24 -9.67
N GLU A 117 -7.41 -0.14 -9.50
CA GLU A 117 -8.38 -0.62 -10.51
C GLU A 117 -8.26 0.10 -11.87
N PRO A 118 -8.18 1.44 -11.95
CA PRO A 118 -7.95 2.13 -13.22
C PRO A 118 -6.66 1.69 -13.92
N SER A 119 -5.60 1.39 -13.17
CA SER A 119 -4.31 0.98 -13.72
C SER A 119 -4.33 -0.49 -14.18
N ARG A 120 -5.00 -1.37 -13.42
CA ARG A 120 -5.28 -2.76 -13.81
C ARG A 120 -6.05 -2.84 -15.11
N GLU A 121 -7.07 -2.01 -15.28
CA GLU A 121 -7.89 -1.93 -16.50
C GLU A 121 -7.05 -1.61 -17.77
N ILE A 122 -5.94 -0.89 -17.63
CA ILE A 122 -5.04 -0.64 -18.76
C ILE A 122 -4.38 -1.95 -19.21
N ALA A 123 -3.93 -2.80 -18.27
CA ALA A 123 -3.36 -4.10 -18.62
C ALA A 123 -4.41 -5.02 -19.26
N VAL A 124 -5.64 -5.06 -18.72
CA VAL A 124 -6.76 -5.83 -19.27
C VAL A 124 -7.07 -5.41 -20.71
N LYS A 125 -7.23 -4.11 -20.97
CA LYS A 125 -7.53 -3.57 -22.33
C LYS A 125 -6.42 -3.82 -23.34
N ARG A 126 -5.17 -4.01 -22.87
CA ARG A 126 -4.03 -4.40 -23.71
C ARG A 126 -4.00 -5.89 -24.01
N GLY A 127 -4.89 -6.68 -23.43
CA GLY A 127 -4.91 -8.14 -23.56
C GLY A 127 -3.79 -8.83 -22.78
N ASN A 128 -3.26 -8.18 -21.73
CA ASN A 128 -2.33 -8.85 -20.83
C ASN A 128 -3.04 -9.96 -20.06
N ASN A 129 -2.31 -11.02 -19.75
CA ASN A 129 -2.79 -12.14 -18.94
C ASN A 129 -2.81 -11.72 -17.46
N ILE A 130 -3.99 -11.72 -16.85
CA ILE A 130 -4.18 -11.48 -15.42
C ILE A 130 -4.48 -12.82 -14.75
N ILE A 131 -3.61 -13.21 -13.83
CA ILE A 131 -3.69 -14.46 -13.08
C ILE A 131 -4.12 -14.11 -11.65
N GLU A 132 -5.35 -14.46 -11.31
CA GLU A 132 -5.90 -14.32 -9.97
C GLU A 132 -5.67 -15.64 -9.22
N LEU A 133 -4.95 -15.59 -8.10
CA LEU A 133 -4.65 -16.81 -7.33
C LEU A 133 -5.88 -17.28 -6.53
N SER A 134 -6.08 -18.60 -6.50
CA SER A 134 -7.09 -19.22 -5.63
C SER A 134 -6.71 -19.13 -4.14
N ALA A 135 -7.66 -19.35 -3.25
CA ALA A 135 -7.38 -19.38 -1.81
C ALA A 135 -6.34 -20.44 -1.42
N GLU A 136 -6.36 -21.60 -2.08
CA GLU A 136 -5.38 -22.68 -1.90
C GLU A 136 -3.99 -22.25 -2.36
N GLU A 137 -3.89 -21.65 -3.56
CA GLU A 137 -2.63 -21.13 -4.06
C GLU A 137 -2.08 -20.04 -3.14
N VAL A 138 -2.92 -19.10 -2.70
CA VAL A 138 -2.53 -18.06 -1.71
C VAL A 138 -1.99 -18.68 -0.42
N GLN A 139 -2.55 -19.81 0.03
CA GLN A 139 -2.04 -20.50 1.23
C GLN A 139 -0.63 -21.04 1.01
N GLU A 140 -0.31 -21.58 -0.17
CA GLU A 140 1.06 -22.00 -0.50
C GLU A 140 2.05 -20.83 -0.43
N TRP A 141 1.65 -19.63 -0.88
CA TRP A 141 2.46 -18.42 -0.76
C TRP A 141 2.63 -18.00 0.70
N LYS A 142 1.58 -18.07 1.53
CA LYS A 142 1.65 -17.77 2.97
C LYS A 142 2.64 -18.69 3.67
N ASP A 143 2.53 -20.00 3.45
CA ASP A 143 3.40 -21.00 4.06
C ASP A 143 4.86 -20.79 3.64
N ALA A 144 5.11 -20.56 2.36
CA ALA A 144 6.44 -20.30 1.83
C ALA A 144 7.06 -18.99 2.33
N SER A 145 6.22 -18.01 2.73
CA SER A 145 6.67 -16.71 3.25
C SER A 145 6.95 -16.72 4.76
N GLN A 146 6.55 -17.77 5.48
CA GLN A 146 6.61 -17.81 6.95
C GLN A 146 8.05 -17.65 7.47
N LYS A 147 9.03 -18.24 6.78
CA LYS A 147 10.44 -18.14 7.17
C LYS A 147 10.94 -16.69 7.18
N THR A 148 10.50 -15.86 6.24
CA THR A 148 10.86 -14.43 6.19
C THR A 148 10.33 -13.68 7.42
N ILE A 149 9.11 -14.03 7.85
CA ILE A 149 8.49 -13.46 9.06
C ILE A 149 9.30 -13.87 10.30
N ASP A 150 9.62 -15.15 10.42
CA ASP A 150 10.37 -15.70 11.56
C ASP A 150 11.78 -15.09 11.66
N ASP A 151 12.46 -14.95 10.51
CA ASP A 151 13.78 -14.33 10.45
C ASP A 151 13.73 -12.84 10.80
N TRP A 152 12.69 -12.12 10.39
CA TRP A 152 12.50 -10.73 10.78
C TRP A 152 12.27 -10.58 12.28
N VAL A 153 11.42 -11.42 12.88
CA VAL A 153 11.18 -11.44 14.33
C VAL A 153 12.48 -11.68 15.07
N LYS A 154 13.25 -12.70 14.66
CA LYS A 154 14.55 -13.02 15.24
C LYS A 154 15.56 -11.89 15.09
N GLU A 155 15.59 -11.21 13.95
CA GLU A 155 16.47 -10.04 13.74
C GLU A 155 16.11 -8.90 14.70
N MET A 156 14.82 -8.60 14.88
CA MET A 156 14.36 -7.52 15.76
C MET A 156 14.59 -7.87 17.24
N ASP A 157 14.36 -9.12 17.64
CA ASP A 157 14.67 -9.61 19.00
C ASP A 157 16.17 -9.55 19.28
N GLY A 158 17.02 -9.92 18.30
CA GLY A 158 18.47 -9.78 18.40
C GLY A 158 18.94 -8.32 18.54
N LYS A 159 18.11 -7.36 18.14
CA LYS A 159 18.33 -5.91 18.34
C LYS A 159 17.69 -5.37 19.63
N GLY A 160 17.03 -6.20 20.41
CA GLY A 160 16.34 -5.80 21.64
C GLY A 160 15.03 -5.04 21.40
N LEU A 161 14.39 -5.19 20.24
CA LEU A 161 13.19 -4.44 19.83
C LEU A 161 11.87 -5.21 20.04
N GLU A 162 11.89 -6.37 20.71
CA GLU A 162 10.70 -7.20 20.96
C GLU A 162 9.90 -7.50 19.67
N GLY A 163 10.58 -8.07 18.66
CA GLY A 163 10.05 -8.32 17.31
C GLY A 163 8.71 -9.06 17.30
N SER A 164 8.54 -10.05 18.19
CA SER A 164 7.28 -10.78 18.31
C SER A 164 6.12 -9.86 18.70
N LYS A 165 6.34 -8.94 19.65
CA LYS A 165 5.34 -7.96 20.08
C LYS A 165 5.06 -6.92 19.00
N MET A 166 6.10 -6.47 18.29
CA MET A 166 5.92 -5.54 17.17
C MET A 166 5.04 -6.14 16.06
N LEU A 167 5.31 -7.39 15.67
CA LEU A 167 4.51 -8.09 14.65
C LEU A 167 3.06 -8.28 15.11
N GLN A 168 2.88 -8.71 16.35
CA GLN A 168 1.54 -8.86 16.93
C GLN A 168 0.79 -7.52 16.90
N ARG A 169 1.40 -6.44 17.39
CA ARG A 169 0.75 -5.13 17.43
C ARG A 169 0.40 -4.61 16.04
N ALA A 170 1.27 -4.84 15.05
CA ALA A 170 0.98 -4.48 13.66
C ALA A 170 -0.27 -5.22 13.13
N ARG A 171 -0.39 -6.52 13.42
CA ARG A 171 -1.57 -7.32 13.01
C ARG A 171 -2.85 -6.88 13.70
N GLU A 172 -2.78 -6.57 15.00
CA GLU A 172 -3.91 -6.04 15.77
C GLU A 172 -4.40 -4.71 15.18
N LEU A 173 -3.49 -3.76 14.95
CA LEU A 173 -3.82 -2.48 14.32
C LEU A 173 -4.44 -2.64 12.94
N ILE A 174 -3.91 -3.55 12.10
CA ILE A 174 -4.49 -3.82 10.78
C ILE A 174 -5.92 -4.36 10.92
N ALA A 175 -6.17 -5.27 11.85
CA ALA A 175 -7.51 -5.82 12.08
C ALA A 175 -8.48 -4.74 12.60
N GLU A 176 -8.08 -3.98 13.62
CA GLU A 176 -8.85 -2.87 14.21
C GLU A 176 -9.28 -1.86 13.11
N GLU A 177 -8.34 -1.43 12.26
CA GLU A 177 -8.61 -0.45 11.20
C GLU A 177 -9.39 -1.04 10.02
N THR A 178 -9.27 -2.34 9.74
CA THR A 178 -10.05 -3.01 8.69
C THR A 178 -11.52 -3.13 9.09
N GLU A 179 -11.78 -3.48 10.35
CA GLU A 179 -13.14 -3.53 10.90
C GLU A 179 -13.78 -2.13 10.89
N ALA A 180 -13.07 -1.11 11.37
CA ALA A 180 -13.55 0.28 11.37
C ALA A 180 -13.91 0.78 9.96
N GLN A 181 -13.09 0.47 8.95
CA GLN A 181 -13.37 0.84 7.56
C GLN A 181 -14.57 0.09 6.98
N GLY A 182 -14.78 -1.17 7.38
CA GLY A 182 -15.96 -1.94 6.99
C GLY A 182 -17.25 -1.33 7.54
N GLU A 183 -17.22 -0.88 8.80
CA GLU A 183 -18.32 -0.18 9.46
C GLU A 183 -18.61 1.17 8.78
N GLU A 184 -17.59 2.01 8.55
CA GLU A 184 -17.74 3.29 7.82
C GLU A 184 -18.40 3.11 6.44
N LYS A 185 -17.96 2.08 5.70
CA LYS A 185 -18.50 1.80 4.36
C LYS A 185 -19.95 1.32 4.43
N SER A 186 -20.27 0.46 5.39
CA SER A 186 -21.65 0.01 5.61
C SER A 186 -22.58 1.16 6.02
N GLU A 187 -22.09 2.10 6.84
CA GLU A 187 -22.87 3.29 7.22
C GLU A 187 -23.08 4.23 6.03
N ALA A 188 -22.03 4.48 5.24
CA ALA A 188 -22.12 5.30 4.03
C ALA A 188 -23.05 4.71 2.95
N GLU A 189 -23.10 3.38 2.83
CA GLU A 189 -24.02 2.68 1.92
C GLU A 189 -25.47 2.62 2.47
N ALA A 190 -25.64 2.76 3.79
CA ALA A 190 -26.95 2.78 4.45
C ALA A 190 -27.57 4.20 4.54
N GLU A 191 -26.78 5.27 4.45
CA GLU A 191 -27.28 6.63 4.34
C GLU A 191 -28.01 6.82 3.00
N THR A 192 -29.31 7.14 3.07
CA THR A 192 -30.08 7.45 1.86
C THR A 192 -29.66 8.79 1.26
N PRO A 193 -29.81 9.02 -0.07
CA PRO A 193 -29.43 10.29 -0.69
C PRO A 193 -30.03 11.52 -0.01
N ALA A 194 -31.25 11.40 0.54
CA ALA A 194 -31.92 12.46 1.29
C ALA A 194 -31.23 12.78 2.63
N GLN A 195 -30.70 11.77 3.33
CA GLN A 195 -29.97 11.95 4.58
C GLN A 195 -28.58 12.56 4.34
N THR A 196 -27.93 12.22 3.23
CA THR A 196 -26.66 12.83 2.82
C THR A 196 -26.84 14.32 2.47
N GLU A 197 -27.95 14.67 1.81
CA GLU A 197 -28.29 16.04 1.42
C GLU A 197 -28.66 16.89 2.65
N GLU A 198 -29.45 16.36 3.57
CA GLU A 198 -29.84 17.04 4.83
C GLU A 198 -28.64 17.31 5.74
N LYS A 199 -27.67 16.37 5.79
CA LYS A 199 -26.42 16.51 6.55
C LYS A 199 -25.49 17.57 5.92
N ALA A 200 -25.41 17.62 4.59
CA ALA A 200 -24.64 18.63 3.88
C ALA A 200 -25.24 20.03 4.02
N GLU A 201 -26.58 20.15 4.02
CA GLU A 201 -27.26 21.42 4.28
C GLU A 201 -27.06 21.90 5.72
N ALA A 202 -27.13 21.01 6.71
CA ALA A 202 -26.89 21.33 8.11
C ALA A 202 -25.45 21.80 8.37
N GLU A 203 -24.44 21.15 7.77
CA GLU A 203 -23.03 21.56 7.88
C GLU A 203 -22.77 22.91 7.20
N ALA A 204 -23.44 23.18 6.08
CA ALA A 204 -23.35 24.48 5.40
C ALA A 204 -23.98 25.60 6.25
N GLU A 205 -25.08 25.33 6.94
CA GLU A 205 -25.73 26.29 7.83
C GLU A 205 -24.88 26.57 9.09
N GLU A 206 -24.27 25.54 9.67
CA GLU A 206 -23.38 25.69 10.83
C GLU A 206 -22.08 26.43 10.49
N THR A 207 -21.55 26.21 9.29
CA THR A 207 -20.37 26.94 8.79
C THR A 207 -20.70 28.41 8.59
N LYS A 208 -21.89 28.72 8.05
CA LYS A 208 -22.36 30.09 7.84
C LYS A 208 -22.57 30.83 9.16
N ALA A 209 -23.12 30.16 10.17
CA ALA A 209 -23.33 30.71 11.52
C ALA A 209 -22.03 30.99 12.30
N LYS A 210 -20.90 30.33 11.94
CA LYS A 210 -19.58 30.58 12.55
C LYS A 210 -18.78 31.70 11.86
N THR A 211 -19.24 32.17 10.69
CA THR A 211 -18.61 33.24 9.91
C THR A 211 -19.31 34.61 10.00
N GLU A 212 -20.40 34.71 10.76
CA GLU A 212 -21.05 35.97 11.17
C GLU A 212 -20.71 36.32 12.63
#